data_AF-A0A955A4K5-F1
#
_entry.id   AF-A0A955A4K5-F1
#
_cell.length_a   1.000
_cell.length_b   1.000
_cell.length_c   1.000
_cell.angle_alpha   90.00
_cell.angle_beta   90.00
_cell.angle_gamma   90.00
#
_symmetry.space_group_name_H-M   'P 1'
#
loop_
_entity.id
_entity.type
_entity.pdbx_description
1 polymer ?
#
loop_
_entity_poly.entity_id
_entity_poly.type
_entity_poly.pdbx_seq_one_letter_code
_entity_poly.pdbx_strand_id
1 'polypeptide(L)'
;MDGADSREGRGKLIAATRQLKHDSRGWLVPSQSKKDGGHYRVVPETAECNCPDYETRAVKCKHQWAVEYYERRESDGETVTVTRGMRVTYGQEWTAYNNAQVEEGARFPELLAKLCADVEQPEQSNGRPRLPLSDMLFACVYKVYTGFSSRRFTSDLAAARERGYIDRVPHFNSVSNYLANPALTPILQELVARSALPLRGIETSFAADASGFSTSRFVRWYNKKWGRMMDNREWVKAHIMVGTTTGIVTSVEVIEWQGHDSPYFMPLLESTAREWDMAEVSADKAYLSYANVEAIEKAGATPYIPFKMNSVRMQKKRTRHADNSSWMRMWHAFEYHREDFLAHYHKRSNVESAFSAIKRKFGDSVRSKSDTGQANEVLCKVLCHNLSVLIHASHTFGIEI
;
A
#
# COMPACT_ATOMS: atom_id res chain seq x y z
N MET A 1 -8.81 4.99 -37.88
CA MET A 1 -8.21 6.33 -38.00
C MET A 1 -8.68 7.14 -36.82
N ASP A 2 -7.76 7.45 -35.92
CA ASP A 2 -8.01 7.73 -34.51
C ASP A 2 -8.51 9.15 -34.26
N GLY A 3 -9.78 9.30 -33.86
CA GLY A 3 -10.31 10.56 -33.35
C GLY A 3 -9.68 11.01 -32.02
N ALA A 4 -9.00 10.09 -31.31
CA ALA A 4 -8.43 10.33 -29.98
C ALA A 4 -7.19 11.26 -29.98
N ASP A 5 -6.40 11.28 -31.06
CA ASP A 5 -5.21 12.13 -31.15
C ASP A 5 -5.46 13.50 -31.80
N SER A 6 -6.72 13.76 -32.19
CA SER A 6 -7.15 15.06 -32.69
C SER A 6 -7.18 16.13 -31.58
N ARG A 7 -7.10 17.42 -31.96
CA ARG A 7 -7.22 18.54 -31.01
C ARG A 7 -8.55 18.51 -30.24
N GLU A 8 -9.61 18.12 -30.93
CA GLU A 8 -10.94 17.93 -30.36
C GLU A 8 -10.97 16.76 -29.37
N GLY A 9 -10.41 15.60 -29.74
CA GLY A 9 -10.34 14.41 -28.88
C GLY A 9 -9.54 14.67 -27.60
N ARG A 10 -8.40 15.36 -27.71
CA ARG A 10 -7.63 15.81 -26.55
C ARG A 10 -8.37 16.85 -25.71
N GLY A 11 -9.18 17.71 -26.33
CA GLY A 11 -10.06 18.67 -25.64
C GLY A 11 -11.14 17.98 -24.81
N LYS A 12 -11.84 16.99 -25.39
CA LYS A 12 -12.82 16.14 -24.68
C LYS A 12 -12.22 15.47 -23.45
N LEU A 13 -11.00 14.92 -23.60
CA LEU A 13 -10.29 14.27 -22.50
C LEU A 13 -9.95 15.26 -21.37
N ILE A 14 -9.52 16.48 -21.69
CA ILE A 14 -9.24 17.52 -20.68
C ILE A 14 -10.52 17.86 -19.92
N ALA A 15 -11.62 18.14 -20.63
CA ALA A 15 -12.91 18.45 -20.01
C ALA A 15 -13.47 17.30 -19.15
N ALA A 16 -13.15 16.04 -19.47
CA ALA A 16 -13.59 14.88 -18.71
C ALA A 16 -12.71 14.55 -17.49
N THR A 17 -11.41 14.86 -17.53
CA THR A 17 -10.44 14.37 -16.53
C THR A 17 -9.89 15.46 -15.61
N ARG A 18 -10.11 16.73 -15.93
CA ARG A 18 -9.52 17.87 -15.21
C ARG A 18 -10.58 18.92 -14.92
N GLN A 19 -10.47 19.52 -13.74
CA GLN A 19 -11.30 20.67 -13.38
C GLN A 19 -10.78 21.93 -14.07
N LEU A 20 -11.66 22.62 -14.78
CA LEU A 20 -11.40 23.95 -15.34
C LEU A 20 -11.85 24.99 -14.31
N LYS A 21 -11.11 26.09 -14.20
CA LYS A 21 -11.47 27.21 -13.30
C LYS A 21 -11.85 28.42 -14.13
N HIS A 22 -12.89 29.14 -13.74
CA HIS A 22 -13.29 30.39 -14.38
C HIS A 22 -13.00 31.57 -13.46
N ASP A 23 -12.39 32.64 -14.00
CA ASP A 23 -12.17 33.91 -13.30
C ASP A 23 -12.61 35.08 -14.19
N SER A 24 -12.51 36.31 -13.67
CA SER A 24 -12.96 37.53 -14.38
C SER A 24 -12.19 37.83 -15.69
N ARG A 25 -11.16 37.06 -16.02
CA ARG A 25 -10.32 37.19 -17.23
C ARG A 25 -10.43 35.94 -18.12
N GLY A 26 -11.42 35.07 -17.90
CA GLY A 26 -11.70 33.87 -18.69
C GLY A 26 -11.36 32.55 -17.99
N TRP A 27 -11.25 31.48 -18.78
CA TRP A 27 -11.06 30.11 -18.29
C TRP A 27 -9.60 29.72 -18.14
N LEU A 28 -9.26 29.08 -17.03
CA LEU A 28 -7.96 28.47 -16.74
C LEU A 28 -8.03 26.96 -16.96
N VAL A 29 -7.32 26.48 -17.98
CA VAL A 29 -7.26 25.08 -18.39
C VAL A 29 -5.88 24.49 -18.07
N PRO A 30 -5.77 23.40 -17.30
CA PRO A 30 -4.48 22.86 -16.88
C PRO A 30 -3.67 22.31 -18.05
N SER A 31 -2.35 22.58 -18.03
CA SER A 31 -1.40 22.04 -19.00
C SER A 31 -1.21 20.54 -18.81
N GLN A 32 -1.26 19.79 -19.91
CA GLN A 32 -0.97 18.35 -19.90
C GLN A 32 0.54 18.04 -19.93
N SER A 33 1.39 19.01 -20.28
CA SER A 33 2.82 18.79 -20.56
C SER A 33 3.76 19.44 -19.55
N LYS A 34 3.29 20.39 -18.73
CA LYS A 34 4.12 21.06 -17.71
C LYS A 34 4.02 20.31 -16.38
N LYS A 35 5.17 19.86 -15.84
CA LYS A 35 5.26 19.12 -14.57
C LYS A 35 4.80 19.93 -13.35
N ASP A 36 4.82 21.27 -13.44
CA ASP A 36 4.50 22.18 -12.32
C ASP A 36 3.01 22.60 -12.27
N GLY A 37 2.12 21.92 -13.01
CA GLY A 37 0.68 22.23 -12.96
C GLY A 37 0.30 23.60 -13.54
N GLY A 38 1.09 24.14 -14.48
CA GLY A 38 0.79 25.41 -15.15
C GLY A 38 -0.55 25.37 -15.89
N HIS A 39 -1.24 26.52 -15.99
CA HIS A 39 -2.53 26.67 -16.66
C HIS A 39 -2.38 27.52 -17.93
N TYR A 40 -3.24 27.26 -18.91
CA TYR A 40 -3.44 28.12 -20.07
C TYR A 40 -4.79 28.82 -19.95
N ARG A 41 -4.80 30.10 -20.30
CA ARG A 41 -5.98 30.95 -20.30
C ARG A 41 -6.66 30.88 -21.66
N VAL A 42 -7.97 30.68 -21.62
CA VAL A 42 -8.87 30.68 -22.77
C VAL A 42 -9.93 31.75 -22.53
N VAL A 43 -10.14 32.63 -23.51
CA VAL A 43 -11.16 33.69 -23.48
C VAL A 43 -12.18 33.35 -24.59
N PRO A 44 -13.34 32.75 -24.25
CA PRO A 44 -14.32 32.32 -25.24
C PRO A 44 -14.85 33.47 -26.09
N GLU A 45 -15.03 34.65 -25.51
CA GLU A 45 -15.61 35.83 -26.14
C GLU A 45 -14.76 36.32 -27.33
N THR A 46 -13.44 36.22 -27.21
CA THR A 46 -12.49 36.61 -28.27
C THR A 46 -11.94 35.41 -29.03
N ALA A 47 -12.33 34.19 -28.66
CA ALA A 47 -11.78 32.94 -29.18
C ALA A 47 -10.24 32.89 -29.12
N GLU A 48 -9.65 33.36 -28.02
CA GLU A 48 -8.20 33.42 -27.80
C GLU A 48 -7.72 32.40 -26.76
N CYS A 49 -6.48 31.91 -26.93
CA CYS A 49 -5.83 31.06 -25.94
C CYS A 49 -4.32 31.35 -25.85
N ASN A 50 -3.78 31.52 -24.64
CA ASN A 50 -2.34 31.78 -24.43
C ASN A 50 -1.44 30.52 -24.49
N CYS A 51 -1.90 29.46 -25.17
CA CYS A 51 -1.11 28.24 -25.28
C CYS A 51 -0.22 28.27 -26.55
N PRO A 52 0.98 27.66 -26.51
CA PRO A 52 1.90 27.68 -27.64
C PRO A 52 1.30 27.13 -28.95
N ASP A 53 0.35 26.19 -28.88
CA ASP A 53 -0.33 25.63 -30.06
C ASP A 53 -1.21 26.68 -30.76
N TYR A 54 -1.89 27.52 -29.99
CA TYR A 54 -2.72 28.61 -30.52
C TYR A 54 -1.85 29.76 -31.01
N GLU A 55 -0.84 30.17 -30.24
CA GLU A 55 0.10 31.23 -30.63
C GLU A 55 0.81 30.94 -31.96
N THR A 56 1.16 29.68 -32.19
CA THR A 56 1.90 29.27 -33.41
C THR A 56 1.00 29.13 -34.63
N ARG A 57 -0.25 28.70 -34.45
CA ARG A 57 -1.09 28.22 -35.57
C ARG A 57 -2.36 29.05 -35.78
N ALA A 58 -2.76 29.87 -34.82
CA ALA A 58 -4.00 30.66 -34.83
C ALA A 58 -5.25 29.85 -35.20
N VAL A 59 -5.25 28.55 -34.91
CA VAL A 59 -6.40 27.65 -35.08
C VAL A 59 -6.86 27.14 -33.73
N LYS A 60 -8.12 26.69 -33.69
CA LYS A 60 -8.77 26.22 -32.47
C LYS A 60 -7.98 25.10 -31.78
N CYS A 61 -7.44 25.41 -30.61
CA CYS A 61 -6.57 24.52 -29.86
C CYS A 61 -7.37 23.58 -28.96
N LYS A 62 -6.71 22.55 -28.42
CA LYS A 62 -7.35 21.58 -27.52
C LYS A 62 -7.95 22.21 -26.24
N HIS A 63 -7.42 23.34 -25.77
CA HIS A 63 -7.94 24.02 -24.57
C HIS A 63 -9.24 24.76 -24.87
N GLN A 64 -9.38 25.34 -26.08
CA GLN A 64 -10.63 25.95 -26.53
C GLN A 64 -11.73 24.90 -26.72
N TRP A 65 -11.38 23.76 -27.32
CA TRP A 65 -12.29 22.61 -27.35
C TRP A 65 -12.70 22.16 -25.94
N ALA A 66 -11.76 22.10 -24.98
CA ALA A 66 -12.06 21.69 -23.62
C ALA A 66 -13.06 22.64 -22.93
N VAL A 67 -12.93 23.96 -23.11
CA VAL A 67 -13.86 24.95 -22.54
C VAL A 67 -15.25 24.82 -23.17
N GLU A 68 -15.35 24.72 -24.49
CA GLU A 68 -16.67 24.56 -25.14
C GLU A 68 -17.38 23.27 -24.71
N TYR A 69 -16.65 22.17 -24.55
CA TYR A 69 -17.22 20.93 -24.03
C TYR A 69 -17.63 21.06 -22.56
N TYR A 70 -16.94 21.88 -21.79
CA TYR A 70 -17.25 22.15 -20.39
C TYR A 70 -18.49 23.04 -20.25
N GLU A 71 -18.59 24.10 -21.06
CA GLU A 71 -19.75 25.03 -21.08
C GLU A 71 -21.01 24.36 -21.61
N ARG A 72 -20.93 23.57 -22.69
CA ARG A 72 -22.08 22.80 -23.21
C ARG A 72 -22.64 21.81 -22.19
N ARG A 73 -21.76 21.24 -21.35
CA ARG A 73 -22.18 20.35 -20.25
C ARG A 73 -22.93 21.08 -19.14
N GLU A 74 -22.68 22.36 -18.93
CA GLU A 74 -23.42 23.15 -17.93
C GLU A 74 -24.75 23.72 -18.48
N SER A 75 -24.85 23.96 -19.80
CA SER A 75 -26.05 24.54 -20.42
C SER A 75 -27.19 23.54 -20.69
N ASP A 76 -26.88 22.25 -20.88
CA ASP A 76 -27.87 21.25 -21.31
C ASP A 76 -28.78 20.71 -20.18
N GLY A 77 -28.71 21.27 -18.96
CA GLY A 77 -29.73 21.08 -17.91
C GLY A 77 -29.92 19.65 -17.38
N GLU A 78 -29.28 18.63 -17.95
CA GLU A 78 -29.15 17.32 -17.32
C GLU A 78 -28.21 17.46 -16.13
N THR A 79 -28.75 17.17 -14.95
CA THR A 79 -28.06 17.10 -13.66
C THR A 79 -26.82 16.19 -13.75
N VAL A 80 -25.69 16.76 -14.19
CA VAL A 80 -24.38 16.15 -14.04
C VAL A 80 -23.81 16.69 -12.75
N THR A 81 -23.85 15.83 -11.73
CA THR A 81 -23.01 15.93 -10.55
C THR A 81 -21.65 16.49 -10.93
N VAL A 82 -21.38 17.72 -10.49
CA VAL A 82 -20.03 18.26 -10.38
C VAL A 82 -19.22 17.17 -9.68
N THR A 83 -18.36 16.45 -10.41
CA THR A 83 -17.27 15.70 -9.78
C THR A 83 -16.29 16.76 -9.30
N ARG A 84 -16.72 17.49 -8.26
CA ARG A 84 -15.84 17.94 -7.19
C ARG A 84 -14.91 16.75 -7.02
N GLY A 85 -13.61 16.98 -6.86
CA GLY A 85 -12.82 16.06 -6.08
C GLY A 85 -13.46 16.05 -4.69
N MET A 86 -14.62 15.40 -4.56
CA MET A 86 -15.29 15.10 -3.34
C MET A 86 -14.28 14.14 -2.78
N ARG A 87 -13.44 14.67 -1.90
CA ARG A 87 -12.66 13.85 -1.00
C ARG A 87 -13.71 12.98 -0.35
N VAL A 88 -13.84 11.76 -0.85
CA VAL A 88 -14.76 10.76 -0.31
C VAL A 88 -14.29 10.62 1.12
N THR A 89 -15.02 11.30 1.99
CA THR A 89 -14.77 11.28 3.41
C THR A 89 -15.52 10.06 3.85
N TYR A 90 -14.79 8.94 3.90
CA TYR A 90 -15.31 7.73 4.50
C TYR A 90 -15.75 8.08 5.92
N GLY A 91 -17.01 7.82 6.25
CA GLY A 91 -17.52 8.06 7.60
C GLY A 91 -16.75 7.17 8.56
N GLN A 92 -16.06 7.77 9.52
CA GLN A 92 -15.43 7.05 10.62
C GLN A 92 -16.44 6.97 11.77
N GLU A 93 -16.66 5.77 12.32
CA GLU A 93 -17.35 5.64 13.60
C GLU A 93 -16.37 6.13 14.68
N TRP A 94 -16.53 7.40 15.06
CA TRP A 94 -15.59 8.10 15.92
C TRP A 94 -15.59 7.56 17.35
N THR A 95 -16.71 7.00 17.82
CA THR A 95 -16.84 6.47 19.18
C THR A 95 -15.94 5.24 19.36
N ALA A 96 -16.11 4.23 18.50
CA ALA A 96 -15.29 3.03 18.45
C ALA A 96 -13.83 3.35 18.18
N TYR A 97 -13.54 4.29 17.28
CA TYR A 97 -12.18 4.73 17.02
C TYR A 97 -11.52 5.32 18.28
N ASN A 98 -12.19 6.25 18.95
CA ASN A 98 -11.65 6.89 20.15
C ASN A 98 -11.49 5.89 21.29
N ASN A 99 -12.47 5.01 21.51
CA ASN A 99 -12.38 3.96 22.52
C ASN A 99 -11.19 3.02 22.26
N ALA A 100 -11.01 2.58 21.01
CA ALA A 100 -9.86 1.77 20.61
C ALA A 100 -8.54 2.48 20.87
N GLN A 101 -8.43 3.77 20.54
CA GLN A 101 -7.20 4.55 20.78
C GLN A 101 -6.89 4.74 22.27
N VAL A 102 -7.91 4.92 23.12
CA VAL A 102 -7.74 5.04 24.57
C VAL A 102 -7.24 3.73 25.19
N GLU A 103 -7.79 2.59 24.76
CA GLU A 103 -7.44 1.28 25.30
C GLU A 103 -6.15 0.69 24.73
N GLU A 104 -5.70 1.18 23.57
CA GLU A 104 -4.64 0.56 22.79
C GLU A 104 -3.37 0.32 23.61
N GLY A 105 -2.92 1.32 24.36
CA GLY A 105 -1.69 1.22 25.16
C GLY A 105 -1.76 0.14 26.25
N ALA A 106 -2.96 -0.19 26.74
CA ALA A 106 -3.16 -1.26 27.72
C ALA A 106 -3.30 -2.63 27.05
N ARG A 107 -4.10 -2.71 25.98
CA ARG A 107 -4.41 -3.99 25.30
C ARG A 107 -3.28 -4.49 24.40
N PHE A 108 -2.48 -3.60 23.82
CA PHE A 108 -1.39 -3.96 22.92
C PHE A 108 -0.39 -4.96 23.55
N PRO A 109 0.23 -4.68 24.71
CA PRO A 109 1.17 -5.63 25.30
C PRO A 109 0.48 -6.93 25.76
N GLU A 110 -0.77 -6.88 26.19
CA GLU A 110 -1.51 -8.11 26.54
C GLU A 110 -1.69 -9.03 25.33
N LEU A 111 -2.17 -8.51 24.21
CA LEU A 111 -2.35 -9.27 22.97
C LEU A 111 -1.02 -9.78 22.42
N LEU A 112 0.03 -8.96 22.47
CA LEU A 112 1.36 -9.36 22.05
C LEU A 112 1.91 -10.52 22.90
N ALA A 113 1.72 -10.47 24.22
CA ALA A 113 2.16 -11.53 25.11
C ALA A 113 1.45 -12.86 24.81
N LYS A 114 0.12 -12.83 24.65
CA LYS A 114 -0.67 -14.01 24.25
C LYS A 114 -0.21 -14.58 22.91
N LEU A 115 0.00 -13.71 21.91
CA LEU A 115 0.46 -14.13 20.59
C LEU A 115 1.86 -14.77 20.61
N CYS A 116 2.77 -14.26 21.44
CA CYS A 116 4.12 -14.80 21.57
C CYS A 116 4.20 -16.08 22.44
N ALA A 117 3.21 -16.35 23.28
CA ALA A 117 3.24 -17.47 24.23
C ALA A 117 3.28 -18.85 23.53
N ASP A 118 2.65 -18.98 22.37
CA ASP A 118 2.59 -20.24 21.61
C ASP A 118 3.83 -20.50 20.75
N VAL A 119 4.84 -19.64 20.81
CA VAL A 119 6.06 -19.83 20.02
C VAL A 119 6.95 -20.89 20.67
N GLU A 120 7.26 -21.94 19.91
CA GLU A 120 8.10 -23.04 20.38
C GLU A 120 9.52 -22.57 20.74
N GLN A 121 9.98 -22.94 21.94
CA GLN A 121 11.33 -22.66 22.39
C GLN A 121 12.31 -23.64 21.72
N PRO A 122 13.31 -23.16 20.96
CA PRO A 122 14.29 -24.04 20.35
C PRO A 122 15.16 -24.72 21.41
N GLU A 123 15.56 -25.96 21.14
CA GLU A 123 16.40 -26.76 22.04
C GLU A 123 17.66 -26.00 22.48
N GLN A 124 17.98 -26.14 23.77
CA GLN A 124 19.17 -25.54 24.36
C GLN A 124 20.40 -26.38 23.98
N SER A 125 21.36 -25.75 23.32
CA SER A 125 22.70 -26.32 23.08
C SER A 125 23.67 -25.99 24.22
N ASN A 126 24.85 -26.63 24.22
CA ASN A 126 25.95 -26.25 25.10
C ASN A 126 26.28 -24.75 24.96
N GLY A 127 26.46 -24.04 26.08
CA GLY A 127 26.79 -22.61 26.11
C GLY A 127 25.94 -21.82 27.10
N ARG A 128 25.92 -20.49 26.91
CA ARG A 128 25.11 -19.59 27.74
C ARG A 128 23.62 -19.96 27.63
N PRO A 129 22.88 -20.05 28.75
CA PRO A 129 21.44 -20.29 28.71
C PRO A 129 20.74 -19.26 27.82
N ARG A 130 19.92 -19.74 26.89
CA ARG A 130 19.10 -18.90 26.01
C ARG A 130 18.01 -18.23 26.83
N LEU A 131 17.65 -17.01 26.42
CA LEU A 131 16.46 -16.36 26.92
C LEU A 131 15.22 -17.01 26.28
N PRO A 132 14.06 -17.02 26.97
CA PRO A 132 12.81 -17.45 26.37
C PRO A 132 12.55 -16.68 25.08
N LEU A 133 12.25 -17.39 24.00
CA LEU A 133 12.05 -16.82 22.68
C LEU A 133 10.78 -15.99 22.64
N SER A 134 9.73 -16.43 23.33
CA SER A 134 8.50 -15.67 23.58
C SER A 134 8.81 -14.29 24.21
N ASP A 135 9.57 -14.25 25.31
CA ASP A 135 9.99 -13.01 25.97
C ASP A 135 10.77 -12.09 25.03
N MET A 136 11.67 -12.66 24.23
CA MET A 136 12.50 -11.89 23.30
C MET A 136 11.71 -11.34 22.11
N LEU A 137 10.75 -12.12 21.56
CA LEU A 137 9.83 -11.66 20.52
C LEU A 137 8.95 -10.52 21.04
N PHE A 138 8.34 -10.71 22.22
CA PHE A 138 7.59 -9.68 22.92
C PHE A 138 8.44 -8.41 23.07
N ALA A 139 9.67 -8.53 23.60
CA ALA A 139 10.55 -7.40 23.81
C ALA A 139 10.95 -6.68 22.51
N CYS A 140 11.23 -7.44 21.44
CA CYS A 140 11.58 -6.87 20.13
C CYS A 140 10.42 -6.05 19.54
N VAL A 141 9.21 -6.61 19.54
CA VAL A 141 8.02 -5.95 18.97
C VAL A 141 7.58 -4.78 19.84
N TYR A 142 7.52 -4.95 21.16
CA TYR A 142 7.10 -3.90 22.08
C TYR A 142 8.08 -2.71 22.12
N LYS A 143 9.39 -2.97 21.94
CA LYS A 143 10.38 -1.90 21.74
C LYS A 143 10.08 -1.07 20.47
N VAL A 144 9.66 -1.72 19.39
CA VAL A 144 9.30 -1.01 18.15
C VAL A 144 8.01 -0.21 18.34
N TYR A 145 7.02 -0.78 19.04
CA TYR A 145 5.77 -0.10 19.39
C TYR A 145 6.00 1.19 20.20
N THR A 146 6.81 1.13 21.26
CA THR A 146 7.11 2.31 22.11
C THR A 146 7.95 3.38 21.41
N GLY A 147 8.70 3.00 20.37
CA GLY A 147 9.59 3.90 19.64
C GLY A 147 10.83 4.37 20.44
N PHE A 148 11.04 3.84 21.65
CA PHE A 148 12.15 4.21 22.53
C PHE A 148 13.50 3.58 22.12
N SER A 149 14.59 4.15 22.63
CA SER A 149 15.90 3.50 22.56
C SER A 149 15.92 2.27 23.46
N SER A 150 16.69 1.23 23.11
CA SER A 150 16.72 -0.03 23.87
C SER A 150 17.01 0.17 25.37
N ARG A 151 17.81 1.19 25.73
CA ARG A 151 18.10 1.53 27.14
C ARG A 151 16.89 2.12 27.87
N ARG A 152 16.18 3.09 27.26
CA ARG A 152 15.00 3.72 27.88
C ARG A 152 13.84 2.72 28.01
N PHE A 153 13.71 1.85 27.02
CA PHE A 153 12.74 0.76 27.00
C PHE A 153 12.92 -0.29 28.12
N THR A 154 14.06 -0.28 28.83
CA THR A 154 14.27 -1.22 29.96
C THR A 154 13.25 -1.00 31.09
N SER A 155 12.73 0.22 31.26
CA SER A 155 11.66 0.49 32.24
C SER A 155 10.34 -0.18 31.85
N ASP A 156 9.96 -0.13 30.57
CA ASP A 156 8.78 -0.82 30.04
C ASP A 156 8.89 -2.34 30.15
N LEU A 157 10.09 -2.91 30.00
CA LEU A 157 10.33 -4.34 30.22
C LEU A 157 10.16 -4.74 31.69
N ALA A 158 10.57 -3.89 32.63
CA ALA A 158 10.32 -4.13 34.05
C ALA A 158 8.81 -4.14 34.35
N ALA A 159 8.07 -3.17 33.82
CA ALA A 159 6.61 -3.13 33.95
C ALA A 159 5.92 -4.34 33.28
N ALA A 160 6.42 -4.79 32.11
CA ALA A 160 5.90 -5.97 31.44
C ALA A 160 6.08 -7.25 32.27
N ARG A 161 7.22 -7.38 32.96
CA ARG A 161 7.47 -8.49 33.90
C ARG A 161 6.54 -8.43 35.12
N GLU A 162 6.34 -7.25 35.70
CA GLU A 162 5.42 -7.07 36.83
C GLU A 162 3.98 -7.46 36.47
N ARG A 163 3.59 -7.23 35.21
CA ARG A 163 2.29 -7.65 34.66
C ARG A 163 2.22 -9.10 34.20
N GLY A 164 3.32 -9.85 34.30
CA GLY A 164 3.37 -11.26 33.89
C GLY A 164 3.38 -11.50 32.38
N TYR A 165 3.70 -10.49 31.57
CA TYR A 165 3.81 -10.65 30.11
C TYR A 165 5.11 -11.34 29.67
N ILE A 166 6.15 -11.25 30.51
CA ILE A 166 7.45 -11.89 30.31
C ILE A 166 7.98 -12.39 31.66
N ASP A 167 8.79 -13.46 31.65
CA ASP A 167 9.31 -14.05 32.88
C ASP A 167 10.46 -13.24 33.48
N ARG A 168 11.31 -12.69 32.61
CA ARG A 168 12.55 -11.99 33.00
C ARG A 168 12.70 -10.68 32.24
N VAL A 169 13.33 -9.71 32.88
CA VAL A 169 13.73 -8.46 32.21
C VAL A 169 15.02 -8.72 31.43
N PRO A 170 15.00 -8.81 30.08
CA PRO A 170 16.22 -9.01 29.31
C PRO A 170 17.08 -7.75 29.35
N HIS A 171 18.40 -7.91 29.32
CA HIS A 171 19.31 -6.79 29.13
C HIS A 171 19.06 -6.15 27.75
N PHE A 172 19.12 -4.82 27.66
CA PHE A 172 18.79 -4.08 26.42
C PHE A 172 19.62 -4.52 25.19
N ASN A 173 20.88 -4.95 25.39
CA ASN A 173 21.69 -5.51 24.30
C ASN A 173 21.14 -6.85 23.80
N SER A 174 20.55 -7.69 24.67
CA SER A 174 19.95 -8.95 24.24
C SER A 174 18.79 -8.71 23.28
N VAL A 175 17.95 -7.70 23.54
CA VAL A 175 16.85 -7.31 22.64
C VAL A 175 17.38 -6.91 21.26
N SER A 176 18.43 -6.09 21.22
CA SER A 176 19.06 -5.70 19.95
C SER A 176 19.72 -6.88 19.23
N ASN A 177 20.34 -7.81 19.96
CA ASN A 177 20.99 -9.00 19.40
C ASN A 177 19.97 -9.97 18.80
N TYR A 178 18.85 -10.20 19.49
CA TYR A 178 17.77 -11.02 18.96
C TYR A 178 17.10 -10.36 17.75
N LEU A 179 16.87 -9.05 17.79
CA LEU A 179 16.34 -8.35 16.61
C LEU A 179 17.24 -8.53 15.38
N ALA A 180 18.56 -8.65 15.56
CA ALA A 180 19.52 -8.91 14.49
C ALA A 180 19.69 -10.40 14.13
N ASN A 181 18.97 -11.32 14.76
CA ASN A 181 19.08 -12.76 14.54
C ASN A 181 18.19 -13.21 13.36
N PRO A 182 18.74 -13.87 12.32
CA PRO A 182 17.96 -14.33 11.16
C PRO A 182 16.92 -15.39 11.51
N ALA A 183 17.08 -16.12 12.61
CA ALA A 183 16.09 -17.09 13.06
C ALA A 183 14.75 -16.45 13.45
N LEU A 184 14.73 -15.14 13.77
CA LEU A 184 13.49 -14.44 14.12
C LEU A 184 12.67 -14.03 12.89
N THR A 185 13.29 -13.92 11.71
CA THR A 185 12.60 -13.46 10.49
C THR A 185 11.39 -14.33 10.13
N PRO A 186 11.51 -15.66 9.96
CA PRO A 186 10.35 -16.50 9.62
C PRO A 186 9.30 -16.52 10.74
N ILE A 187 9.73 -16.42 12.01
CA ILE A 187 8.82 -16.40 13.15
C ILE A 187 8.00 -15.10 13.16
N LEU A 188 8.64 -13.95 12.90
CA LEU A 188 7.92 -12.68 12.82
C LEU A 188 6.95 -12.63 11.62
N GLN A 189 7.30 -13.24 10.49
CA GLN A 189 6.37 -13.40 9.36
C GLN A 189 5.15 -14.24 9.76
N GLU A 190 5.37 -15.35 10.46
CA GLU A 190 4.30 -16.21 10.97
C GLU A 190 3.42 -15.47 11.99
N LEU A 191 4.00 -14.71 12.92
CA LEU A 191 3.24 -13.92 13.89
C LEU A 191 2.38 -12.84 13.19
N VAL A 192 2.87 -12.24 12.10
CA VAL A 192 2.06 -11.33 11.27
C VAL A 192 0.85 -12.07 10.71
N ALA A 193 1.03 -13.25 10.09
CA ALA A 193 -0.07 -14.04 9.55
C ALA A 193 -1.07 -14.47 10.64
N ARG A 194 -0.57 -15.01 11.77
CA ARG A 194 -1.39 -15.42 12.92
C ARG A 194 -2.20 -14.28 13.53
N SER A 195 -1.59 -13.09 13.65
CA SER A 195 -2.27 -11.90 14.17
C SER A 195 -3.42 -11.40 13.28
N ALA A 196 -3.48 -11.82 12.02
CA ALA A 196 -4.58 -11.45 11.13
C ALA A 196 -5.79 -12.38 11.25
N LEU A 197 -5.61 -13.62 11.73
CA LEU A 197 -6.63 -14.67 11.72
C LEU A 197 -7.96 -14.33 12.42
N PRO A 198 -8.01 -13.53 13.50
CA PRO A 198 -9.29 -13.16 14.11
C PRO A 198 -10.25 -12.43 13.15
N LEU A 199 -9.74 -11.85 12.06
CA LEU A 199 -10.54 -11.13 11.07
C LEU A 199 -10.90 -11.97 9.83
N ARG A 200 -10.66 -13.28 9.86
CA ARG A 200 -10.93 -14.21 8.74
C ARG A 200 -12.37 -14.14 8.23
N GLY A 201 -13.34 -13.99 9.12
CA GLY A 201 -14.76 -13.90 8.76
C GLY A 201 -15.18 -12.54 8.17
N ILE A 202 -14.30 -11.53 8.18
CA ILE A 202 -14.62 -10.18 7.69
C ILE A 202 -14.02 -9.94 6.31
N GLU A 203 -12.78 -10.36 6.06
CA GLU A 203 -12.08 -10.03 4.83
C GLU A 203 -12.36 -11.03 3.71
N THR A 204 -12.78 -10.52 2.57
CA THR A 204 -12.97 -11.31 1.34
C THR A 204 -12.21 -10.74 0.14
N SER A 205 -11.83 -9.46 0.20
CA SER A 205 -11.16 -8.72 -0.86
C SER A 205 -9.76 -8.29 -0.39
N PHE A 206 -8.73 -8.57 -1.19
CA PHE A 206 -7.34 -8.34 -0.80
C PHE A 206 -6.60 -7.41 -1.77
N ALA A 207 -5.57 -6.74 -1.27
CA ALA A 207 -4.71 -5.88 -2.07
C ALA A 207 -3.23 -6.12 -1.76
N ALA A 208 -2.38 -6.10 -2.78
CA ALA A 208 -0.93 -6.21 -2.61
C ALA A 208 -0.18 -5.01 -3.17
N ASP A 209 0.82 -4.55 -2.42
CA ASP A 209 1.73 -3.49 -2.85
C ASP A 209 3.06 -3.54 -2.07
N ALA A 210 4.02 -2.75 -2.54
CA ALA A 210 5.33 -2.60 -1.91
C ALA A 210 5.60 -1.17 -1.45
N SER A 211 6.33 -1.03 -0.35
CA SER A 211 6.79 0.27 0.11
C SER A 211 8.17 0.20 0.78
N GLY A 212 8.98 1.23 0.55
CA GLY A 212 10.30 1.36 1.15
C GLY A 212 10.26 1.99 2.54
N PHE A 213 11.12 1.49 3.44
CA PHE A 213 11.47 2.09 4.73
C PHE A 213 12.91 2.59 4.66
N SER A 214 13.14 3.86 4.96
CA SER A 214 14.47 4.45 4.84
C SER A 214 15.41 3.96 5.95
N THR A 215 16.68 3.71 5.62
CA THR A 215 17.69 3.36 6.62
C THR A 215 18.44 4.61 7.09
N SER A 216 19.18 4.48 8.19
CA SER A 216 20.11 5.51 8.64
C SER A 216 21.44 5.53 7.85
N ARG A 217 21.61 4.65 6.85
CA ARG A 217 22.82 4.59 6.01
C ARG A 217 22.63 5.49 4.78
N PHE A 218 23.64 6.32 4.52
CA PHE A 218 23.69 7.19 3.35
C PHE A 218 24.68 6.61 2.35
N VAL A 219 24.25 6.44 1.10
CA VAL A 219 25.11 6.05 -0.01
C VAL A 219 25.23 7.23 -0.96
N ARG A 220 26.48 7.60 -1.24
CA ARG A 220 26.81 8.57 -2.29
C ARG A 220 26.66 7.89 -3.63
N TRP A 221 25.69 8.32 -4.42
CA TRP A 221 25.50 7.82 -5.78
C TRP A 221 25.70 8.95 -6.80
N TYR A 222 26.50 8.67 -7.83
CA TYR A 222 26.70 9.61 -8.92
C TYR A 222 25.61 9.40 -9.97
N ASN A 223 24.67 10.34 -10.05
CA ASN A 223 23.57 10.24 -11.00
C ASN A 223 24.05 10.68 -12.40
N LYS A 224 24.43 9.71 -13.24
CA LYS A 224 24.95 9.94 -14.61
C LYS A 224 23.95 10.70 -15.51
N LYS A 225 22.64 10.60 -15.25
CA LYS A 225 21.60 11.30 -16.00
C LYS A 225 21.55 12.80 -15.70
N TRP A 226 21.92 13.21 -14.48
CA TRP A 226 21.83 14.59 -14.01
C TRP A 226 23.18 15.23 -13.66
N GLY A 227 24.29 14.49 -13.81
CA GLY A 227 25.65 15.00 -13.59
C GLY A 227 25.92 15.50 -12.17
N ARG A 228 25.23 14.95 -11.16
CA ARG A 228 25.35 15.38 -9.76
C ARG A 228 25.52 14.18 -8.84
N MET A 229 26.37 14.33 -7.82
CA MET A 229 26.37 13.44 -6.67
C MET A 229 25.08 13.66 -5.88
N MET A 230 24.35 12.57 -5.63
CA MET A 230 23.19 12.56 -4.76
C MET A 230 23.48 11.66 -3.57
N ASP A 231 23.25 12.17 -2.37
CA ASP A 231 23.18 11.33 -1.17
C ASP A 231 21.80 10.66 -1.18
N ASN A 232 21.77 9.37 -1.53
CA ASN A 232 20.57 8.56 -1.41
C ASN A 232 20.65 7.75 -0.12
N ARG A 233 19.60 7.82 0.71
CA ARG A 233 19.43 6.86 1.81
C ARG A 233 19.20 5.48 1.21
N GLU A 234 19.76 4.42 1.81
CA GLU A 234 19.34 3.06 1.48
C GLU A 234 17.92 2.81 2.01
N TRP A 235 17.23 1.81 1.45
CA TRP A 235 15.86 1.47 1.84
C TRP A 235 15.74 -0.04 1.95
N VAL A 236 14.93 -0.46 2.91
CA VAL A 236 14.41 -1.83 3.00
C VAL A 236 13.00 -1.81 2.41
N LYS A 237 12.72 -2.71 1.48
CA LYS A 237 11.42 -2.78 0.81
C LYS A 237 10.57 -3.86 1.46
N ALA A 238 9.35 -3.51 1.85
CA ALA A 238 8.36 -4.45 2.33
C ALA A 238 7.28 -4.62 1.26
N HIS A 239 6.97 -5.85 0.90
CA HIS A 239 5.79 -6.23 0.14
C HIS A 239 4.76 -6.77 1.14
N ILE A 240 3.53 -6.29 1.10
CA ILE A 240 2.46 -6.76 1.98
C ILE A 240 1.22 -7.11 1.17
N MET A 241 0.47 -8.09 1.67
CA MET A 241 -0.92 -8.30 1.30
C MET A 241 -1.83 -7.86 2.44
N VAL A 242 -2.89 -7.12 2.13
CA VAL A 242 -3.83 -6.60 3.12
C VAL A 242 -5.27 -6.99 2.80
N GLY A 243 -6.05 -7.22 3.84
CA GLY A 243 -7.51 -7.18 3.77
C GLY A 243 -7.97 -5.75 3.51
N THR A 244 -8.85 -5.56 2.52
CA THR A 244 -9.26 -4.22 2.06
C THR A 244 -10.37 -3.60 2.88
N THR A 245 -10.97 -4.34 3.82
CA THR A 245 -12.04 -3.85 4.71
C THR A 245 -11.46 -3.18 5.94
N THR A 246 -10.52 -3.85 6.61
CA THR A 246 -9.93 -3.42 7.89
C THR A 246 -8.51 -2.88 7.74
N GLY A 247 -7.82 -3.23 6.65
CA GLY A 247 -6.40 -2.91 6.45
C GLY A 247 -5.45 -3.83 7.23
N ILE A 248 -5.93 -4.98 7.73
CA ILE A 248 -5.11 -6.00 8.37
C ILE A 248 -4.10 -6.58 7.37
N VAL A 249 -2.85 -6.78 7.78
CA VAL A 249 -1.82 -7.38 6.92
C VAL A 249 -1.83 -8.90 7.08
N THR A 250 -2.13 -9.64 6.02
CA THR A 250 -2.23 -11.10 6.05
C THR A 250 -0.90 -11.79 5.79
N SER A 251 -0.03 -11.16 5.00
CA SER A 251 1.31 -11.67 4.70
C SER A 251 2.28 -10.54 4.38
N VAL A 252 3.57 -10.79 4.62
CA VAL A 252 4.64 -9.81 4.41
C VAL A 252 5.94 -10.47 3.98
N GLU A 253 6.59 -9.87 2.99
CA GLU A 253 7.94 -10.21 2.54
C GLU A 253 8.82 -8.97 2.61
N VAL A 254 9.98 -9.09 3.23
CA VAL A 254 10.92 -7.96 3.40
C VAL A 254 12.22 -8.26 2.69
N ILE A 255 12.62 -7.35 1.80
CA ILE A 255 13.78 -7.52 0.92
C ILE A 255 14.68 -6.29 0.93
N GLU A 256 15.92 -6.51 0.55
CA GLU A 256 16.86 -5.42 0.25
C GLU A 256 16.45 -4.70 -1.05
N TRP A 257 16.89 -3.43 -1.21
CA TRP A 257 16.47 -2.53 -2.29
C TRP A 257 16.43 -3.19 -3.69
N GLN A 258 17.40 -4.04 -4.01
CA GLN A 258 17.71 -4.46 -5.39
C GLN A 258 16.74 -5.49 -6.01
N GLY A 259 15.79 -6.05 -5.24
CA GLY A 259 14.82 -7.03 -5.75
C GLY A 259 13.73 -6.41 -6.64
N HIS A 260 13.44 -7.07 -7.77
CA HIS A 260 12.25 -6.80 -8.58
C HIS A 260 10.97 -7.15 -7.81
N ASP A 261 9.87 -6.42 -8.00
CA ASP A 261 8.65 -6.61 -7.20
C ASP A 261 7.88 -7.90 -7.57
N SER A 262 7.88 -8.27 -8.86
CA SER A 262 7.04 -9.35 -9.39
C SER A 262 7.20 -10.73 -8.75
N PRO A 263 8.41 -11.21 -8.37
CA PRO A 263 8.60 -12.52 -7.73
C PRO A 263 7.98 -12.64 -6.34
N TYR A 264 7.77 -11.51 -5.64
CA TYR A 264 7.31 -11.51 -4.25
C TYR A 264 5.79 -11.52 -4.12
N PHE A 265 5.06 -11.36 -5.23
CA PHE A 265 3.61 -11.44 -5.22
C PHE A 265 3.09 -12.85 -4.91
N MET A 266 3.67 -13.87 -5.54
CA MET A 266 3.24 -15.27 -5.36
C MET A 266 3.39 -15.75 -3.92
N PRO A 267 4.54 -15.56 -3.22
CA PRO A 267 4.66 -15.92 -1.82
C PRO A 267 3.61 -15.27 -0.91
N LEU A 268 3.31 -13.97 -1.15
CA LEU A 268 2.28 -13.25 -0.37
C LEU A 268 0.88 -13.82 -0.61
N LEU A 269 0.55 -14.10 -1.87
CA LEU A 269 -0.71 -14.68 -2.27
C LEU A 269 -0.89 -16.08 -1.69
N GLU A 270 0.10 -16.95 -1.86
CA GLU A 270 0.06 -18.34 -1.37
C GLU A 270 -0.06 -18.39 0.15
N SER A 271 0.69 -17.53 0.87
CA SER A 271 0.58 -17.44 2.32
C SER A 271 -0.83 -17.02 2.76
N THR A 272 -1.43 -16.04 2.09
CA THR A 272 -2.80 -15.59 2.38
C THR A 272 -3.84 -16.66 1.98
N ALA A 273 -3.72 -17.29 0.81
CA ALA A 273 -4.69 -18.27 0.33
C ALA A 273 -4.76 -19.55 1.19
N ARG A 274 -3.77 -19.82 2.06
CA ARG A 274 -3.82 -20.95 3.01
C ARG A 274 -4.91 -20.80 4.06
N GLU A 275 -5.15 -19.57 4.50
CA GLU A 275 -6.01 -19.30 5.66
C GLU A 275 -7.28 -18.52 5.30
N TRP A 276 -7.35 -17.95 4.10
CA TRP A 276 -8.38 -16.99 3.71
C TRP A 276 -9.11 -17.44 2.43
N ASP A 277 -10.44 -17.30 2.43
CA ASP A 277 -11.25 -17.44 1.22
C ASP A 277 -11.26 -16.10 0.47
N MET A 278 -10.62 -16.08 -0.69
CA MET A 278 -10.31 -14.85 -1.42
C MET A 278 -11.28 -14.69 -2.59
N ALA A 279 -12.19 -13.71 -2.51
CA ALA A 279 -13.09 -13.39 -3.62
C ALA A 279 -12.37 -12.63 -4.74
N GLU A 280 -11.51 -11.67 -4.38
CA GLU A 280 -10.77 -10.85 -5.34
C GLU A 280 -9.44 -10.34 -4.80
N VAL A 281 -8.50 -10.13 -5.73
CA VAL A 281 -7.16 -9.59 -5.43
C VAL A 281 -6.84 -8.44 -6.38
N SER A 282 -6.49 -7.29 -5.82
CA SER A 282 -6.04 -6.11 -6.55
C SER A 282 -4.55 -5.85 -6.34
N ALA A 283 -3.83 -5.46 -7.40
CA ALA A 283 -2.40 -5.15 -7.29
C ALA A 283 -1.97 -4.09 -8.31
N ASP A 284 -0.86 -3.39 -8.04
CA ASP A 284 -0.30 -2.42 -8.97
C ASP A 284 0.12 -3.08 -10.30
N LYS A 285 0.11 -2.30 -11.39
CA LYS A 285 0.57 -2.70 -12.72
C LYS A 285 2.01 -3.26 -12.74
N ALA A 286 2.83 -2.97 -11.74
CA ALA A 286 4.15 -3.56 -11.56
C ALA A 286 4.10 -5.09 -11.37
N TYR A 287 3.01 -5.60 -10.78
CA TYR A 287 2.75 -7.03 -10.57
C TYR A 287 2.08 -7.72 -11.75
N LEU A 288 1.77 -7.00 -12.84
CA LEU A 288 1.13 -7.57 -14.02
C LEU A 288 2.04 -8.59 -14.71
N SER A 289 1.74 -9.86 -14.52
CA SER A 289 2.35 -10.99 -15.23
C SER A 289 1.32 -12.12 -15.40
N TYR A 290 1.49 -12.95 -16.43
CA TYR A 290 0.58 -14.09 -16.66
C TYR A 290 0.58 -15.05 -15.46
N ALA A 291 1.77 -15.33 -14.92
CA ALA A 291 1.95 -16.20 -13.75
C ALA A 291 1.19 -15.68 -12.53
N ASN A 292 1.26 -14.37 -12.23
CA ASN A 292 0.55 -13.80 -11.09
C ASN A 292 -0.97 -13.84 -11.28
N VAL A 293 -1.46 -13.54 -12.48
CA VAL A 293 -2.90 -13.59 -12.80
C VAL A 293 -3.45 -15.02 -12.68
N GLU A 294 -2.70 -16.00 -13.21
CA GLU A 294 -3.06 -17.42 -13.10
C GLU A 294 -2.98 -17.92 -11.65
N ALA A 295 -2.01 -17.44 -10.86
CA ALA A 295 -1.90 -17.80 -9.45
C ALA A 295 -3.11 -17.29 -8.64
N ILE A 296 -3.58 -16.07 -8.90
CA ILE A 296 -4.79 -15.52 -8.25
C ILE A 296 -6.03 -16.38 -8.58
N GLU A 297 -6.20 -16.75 -9.84
CA GLU A 297 -7.30 -17.63 -10.26
C GLU A 297 -7.21 -19.03 -9.61
N LYS A 298 -6.01 -19.61 -9.54
CA LYS A 298 -5.78 -20.90 -8.86
C LYS A 298 -6.07 -20.85 -7.37
N ALA A 299 -5.88 -19.69 -6.74
CA ALA A 299 -6.27 -19.43 -5.35
C ALA A 299 -7.79 -19.20 -5.19
N GLY A 300 -8.59 -19.30 -6.25
CA GLY A 300 -10.04 -19.12 -6.22
C GLY A 300 -10.52 -17.67 -6.37
N ALA A 301 -9.60 -16.72 -6.52
CA ALA A 301 -9.92 -15.29 -6.53
C ALA A 301 -9.98 -14.69 -7.94
N THR A 302 -10.71 -13.57 -8.06
CA THR A 302 -10.73 -12.77 -9.29
C THR A 302 -9.60 -11.73 -9.30
N PRO A 303 -8.72 -11.70 -10.33
CA PRO A 303 -7.63 -10.74 -10.41
C PRO A 303 -8.05 -9.38 -10.97
N TYR A 304 -7.62 -8.31 -10.31
CA TYR A 304 -7.77 -6.92 -10.75
C TYR A 304 -6.42 -6.21 -10.81
N ILE A 305 -5.67 -6.42 -11.91
CA ILE A 305 -4.38 -5.78 -12.17
C ILE A 305 -4.45 -4.98 -13.48
N PRO A 306 -4.24 -3.65 -13.48
CA PRO A 306 -4.36 -2.85 -14.70
C PRO A 306 -3.32 -3.22 -15.77
N PHE A 307 -3.73 -3.15 -17.03
CA PHE A 307 -2.84 -3.35 -18.17
C PHE A 307 -2.00 -2.09 -18.45
N LYS A 308 -0.75 -2.28 -18.88
CA LYS A 308 0.14 -1.19 -19.34
C LYS A 308 -0.31 -0.76 -20.74
N MET A 309 -0.09 0.51 -21.13
CA MET A 309 -0.45 0.99 -22.48
C MET A 309 0.21 0.18 -23.61
N ASN A 310 1.38 -0.39 -23.35
CA ASN A 310 2.11 -1.24 -24.30
C ASN A 310 1.89 -2.74 -24.05
N SER A 311 0.94 -3.11 -23.18
CA SER A 311 0.55 -4.50 -23.00
C SER A 311 -0.10 -4.95 -24.31
N VAL A 312 0.69 -5.64 -25.13
CA VAL A 312 0.20 -6.23 -26.37
C VAL A 312 -0.90 -7.22 -25.99
N ARG A 313 -2.02 -7.21 -26.71
CA ARG A 313 -2.92 -8.36 -26.80
C ARG A 313 -2.08 -9.53 -27.31
N MET A 314 -1.43 -10.28 -26.43
CA MET A 314 -0.51 -11.33 -26.83
C MET A 314 -1.32 -12.45 -27.48
N GLN A 315 -1.40 -12.42 -28.81
CA GLN A 315 -1.67 -13.59 -29.63
C GLN A 315 -0.42 -14.47 -29.61
N LYS A 316 -0.13 -15.19 -28.52
CA LYS A 316 0.89 -16.26 -28.56
C LYS A 316 0.19 -17.61 -28.55
N LYS A 317 0.15 -18.18 -29.77
CA LYS A 317 -0.37 -19.50 -30.19
C LYS A 317 -1.89 -19.66 -30.08
N ARG A 318 -2.53 -19.80 -31.24
CA ARG A 318 -3.93 -20.21 -31.44
C ARG A 318 -4.14 -21.65 -30.94
N THR A 319 -4.11 -21.85 -29.63
CA THR A 319 -4.68 -23.05 -29.02
C THR A 319 -6.08 -22.67 -28.51
N ARG A 320 -7.07 -23.54 -28.73
CA ARG A 320 -8.47 -23.31 -28.31
C ARG A 320 -8.65 -22.99 -26.82
N HIS A 321 -7.63 -23.24 -26.00
CA HIS A 321 -7.63 -22.94 -24.55
C HIS A 321 -7.20 -21.51 -24.20
N ALA A 322 -6.62 -20.74 -25.12
CA ALA A 322 -6.20 -19.37 -24.84
C ALA A 322 -7.41 -18.45 -24.57
N ASP A 323 -8.50 -18.62 -25.33
CA ASP A 323 -9.67 -17.74 -25.34
C ASP A 323 -10.47 -17.69 -24.02
N ASN A 324 -10.27 -18.64 -23.10
CA ASN A 324 -10.89 -18.65 -21.76
C ASN A 324 -9.87 -18.57 -20.61
N SER A 325 -8.68 -18.01 -20.84
CA SER A 325 -7.71 -17.78 -19.76
C SER A 325 -8.16 -16.63 -18.83
N SER A 326 -7.80 -16.68 -17.54
CA SER A 326 -7.99 -15.55 -16.61
C SER A 326 -7.42 -14.25 -17.14
N TRP A 327 -6.27 -14.33 -17.82
CA TRP A 327 -5.67 -13.18 -18.49
C TRP A 327 -6.62 -12.53 -19.51
N MET A 328 -7.24 -13.32 -20.39
CA MET A 328 -8.19 -12.77 -21.37
C MET A 328 -9.46 -12.26 -20.70
N ARG A 329 -10.00 -12.96 -19.70
CA ARG A 329 -11.17 -12.45 -18.96
C ARG A 329 -10.88 -11.12 -18.27
N MET A 330 -9.72 -11.00 -17.61
CA MET A 330 -9.27 -9.74 -17.01
C MET A 330 -9.04 -8.65 -18.06
N TRP A 331 -8.48 -8.99 -19.23
CA TRP A 331 -8.32 -8.05 -20.34
C TRP A 331 -9.66 -7.55 -20.87
N HIS A 332 -10.63 -8.45 -21.09
CA HIS A 332 -11.97 -8.08 -21.54
C HIS A 332 -12.68 -7.19 -20.52
N ALA A 333 -12.59 -7.53 -19.23
CA ALA A 333 -13.10 -6.68 -18.17
C ALA A 333 -12.44 -5.29 -18.17
N PHE A 334 -11.11 -5.22 -18.33
CA PHE A 334 -10.39 -3.96 -18.37
C PHE A 334 -10.76 -3.08 -19.58
N GLU A 335 -10.88 -3.66 -20.77
CA GLU A 335 -11.09 -2.91 -22.01
C GLU A 335 -12.56 -2.55 -22.26
N TYR A 336 -13.48 -3.49 -22.02
CA TYR A 336 -14.89 -3.34 -22.38
C TYR A 336 -15.79 -3.04 -21.19
N HIS A 337 -15.36 -3.36 -19.96
CA HIS A 337 -16.09 -3.12 -18.71
C HIS A 337 -15.25 -2.28 -17.74
N ARG A 338 -14.66 -1.21 -18.26
CA ARG A 338 -13.63 -0.42 -17.58
C ARG A 338 -14.09 0.14 -16.24
N GLU A 339 -15.34 0.61 -16.15
CA GLU A 339 -15.90 1.20 -14.93
C GLU A 339 -16.03 0.15 -13.81
N ASP A 340 -16.60 -1.02 -14.11
CA ASP A 340 -16.70 -2.14 -13.17
C ASP A 340 -15.31 -2.60 -12.72
N PHE A 341 -14.38 -2.79 -13.68
CA PHE A 341 -13.00 -3.13 -13.36
C PHE A 341 -12.38 -2.10 -12.40
N LEU A 342 -12.60 -0.81 -12.63
CA LEU A 342 -12.08 0.25 -11.79
C LEU A 342 -12.69 0.22 -10.39
N ALA A 343 -13.99 -0.07 -10.25
CA ALA A 343 -14.65 -0.16 -8.95
C ALA A 343 -13.96 -1.18 -8.03
N HIS A 344 -13.64 -2.37 -8.55
CA HIS A 344 -12.88 -3.39 -7.81
C HIS A 344 -11.41 -3.00 -7.63
N TYR A 345 -10.75 -2.50 -8.68
CA TYR A 345 -9.34 -2.09 -8.61
C TYR A 345 -9.08 -0.96 -7.60
N HIS A 346 -10.03 -0.04 -7.40
CA HIS A 346 -9.87 1.07 -6.46
C HIS A 346 -9.67 0.61 -5.00
N LYS A 347 -10.11 -0.61 -4.64
CA LYS A 347 -9.81 -1.22 -3.33
C LYS A 347 -8.30 -1.38 -3.09
N ARG A 348 -7.47 -1.40 -4.15
CA ARG A 348 -6.00 -1.40 -4.02
C ARG A 348 -5.51 -0.24 -3.16
N SER A 349 -6.16 0.93 -3.20
CA SER A 349 -5.74 2.09 -2.40
C SER A 349 -5.71 1.86 -0.88
N ASN A 350 -6.38 0.82 -0.37
CA ASN A 350 -6.33 0.44 1.04
C ASN A 350 -4.93 -0.02 1.49
N VAL A 351 -4.14 -0.65 0.61
CA VAL A 351 -2.76 -1.04 0.94
C VAL A 351 -1.84 0.17 1.14
N GLU A 352 -2.06 1.25 0.38
CA GLU A 352 -1.34 2.51 0.56
C GLU A 352 -1.72 3.18 1.88
N SER A 353 -3.00 3.06 2.25
CA SER A 353 -3.52 3.54 3.53
C SER A 353 -2.92 2.74 4.70
N ALA A 354 -2.80 1.42 4.58
CA ALA A 354 -2.13 0.56 5.56
C ALA A 354 -0.64 0.93 5.71
N PHE A 355 0.10 1.05 4.61
CA PHE A 355 1.49 1.54 4.68
C PHE A 355 1.60 2.93 5.31
N SER A 356 0.68 3.83 4.99
CA SER A 356 0.62 5.17 5.58
C SER A 356 0.38 5.11 7.08
N ALA A 357 -0.51 4.25 7.56
CA ALA A 357 -0.77 4.02 8.98
C ALA A 357 0.47 3.48 9.69
N ILE A 358 1.08 2.41 9.16
CA ILE A 358 2.32 1.82 9.69
C ILE A 358 3.41 2.90 9.84
N LYS A 359 3.66 3.67 8.78
CA LYS A 359 4.74 4.67 8.74
C LYS A 359 4.46 5.86 9.63
N ARG A 360 3.22 6.35 9.70
CA ARG A 360 2.86 7.48 10.57
C ARG A 360 2.97 7.13 12.05
N LYS A 361 2.61 5.90 12.42
CA LYS A 361 2.57 5.47 13.81
C LYS A 361 3.90 4.92 14.32
N PHE A 362 4.56 4.08 13.54
CA PHE A 362 5.79 3.38 13.94
C PHE A 362 7.06 3.88 13.21
N GLY A 363 6.92 4.95 12.42
CA GLY A 363 8.01 5.59 11.68
C GLY A 363 8.28 4.96 10.31
N ASP A 364 8.69 5.80 9.37
CA ASP A 364 9.05 5.45 7.99
C ASP A 364 10.51 5.01 7.81
N SER A 365 11.28 4.97 8.90
CA SER A 365 12.70 4.65 8.92
C SER A 365 13.04 3.55 9.91
N VAL A 366 14.05 2.74 9.58
CA VAL A 366 14.60 1.69 10.45
C VAL A 366 15.84 2.20 11.17
N ARG A 367 16.02 1.76 12.43
CA ARG A 367 17.16 2.14 13.28
C ARG A 367 18.23 1.05 13.39
N SER A 368 17.87 -0.19 13.09
CA SER A 368 18.79 -1.31 13.06
C SER A 368 19.93 -1.10 12.06
N LYS A 369 21.13 -1.55 12.45
CA LYS A 369 22.34 -1.40 11.64
C LYS A 369 22.61 -2.60 10.74
N SER A 370 22.23 -3.81 11.11
CA SER A 370 22.37 -5.00 10.26
C SER A 370 21.16 -5.14 9.34
N ASP A 371 21.36 -5.73 8.17
CA ASP A 371 20.29 -5.87 7.17
C ASP A 371 19.18 -6.79 7.71
N THR A 372 19.54 -7.89 8.37
CA THR A 372 18.60 -8.75 9.12
C THR A 372 17.84 -7.98 10.20
N GLY A 373 18.54 -7.12 10.96
CA GLY A 373 17.90 -6.32 12.01
C GLY A 373 16.93 -5.29 11.45
N GLN A 374 17.22 -4.74 10.26
CA GLN A 374 16.31 -3.83 9.58
C GLN A 374 15.08 -4.56 9.04
N ALA A 375 15.26 -5.76 8.46
CA ALA A 375 14.15 -6.58 8.02
C ALA A 375 13.23 -6.98 9.19
N ASN A 376 13.80 -7.46 10.29
CA ASN A 376 13.06 -7.80 11.50
C ASN A 376 12.38 -6.59 12.14
N GLU A 377 13.00 -5.40 12.11
CA GLU A 377 12.36 -4.17 12.58
C GLU A 377 11.13 -3.80 11.73
N VAL A 378 11.20 -3.96 10.41
CA VAL A 378 10.03 -3.77 9.51
C VAL A 378 8.93 -4.77 9.84
N LEU A 379 9.26 -6.06 10.02
CA LEU A 379 8.29 -7.08 10.41
C LEU A 379 7.63 -6.75 11.76
N CYS A 380 8.40 -6.29 12.74
CA CYS A 380 7.87 -5.83 14.02
C CYS A 380 6.87 -4.66 13.84
N LYS A 381 7.16 -3.69 12.95
CA LYS A 381 6.23 -2.58 12.67
C LYS A 381 4.92 -3.05 12.04
N VAL A 382 5.01 -4.00 11.12
CA VAL A 382 3.82 -4.62 10.50
C VAL A 382 3.00 -5.36 11.55
N LEU A 383 3.64 -6.12 12.44
CA LEU A 383 2.95 -6.78 13.55
C LEU A 383 2.32 -5.77 14.52
N CYS A 384 3.00 -4.66 14.83
CA CYS A 384 2.42 -3.59 15.65
C CYS A 384 1.16 -2.99 15.00
N HIS A 385 1.16 -2.84 13.68
CA HIS A 385 -0.02 -2.41 12.93
C HIS A 385 -1.15 -3.42 13.03
N ASN A 386 -0.89 -4.70 12.85
CA ASN A 386 -1.92 -5.73 12.97
C ASN A 386 -2.59 -5.73 14.35
N LEU A 387 -1.81 -5.68 15.43
CA LEU A 387 -2.38 -5.61 16.78
C LEU A 387 -3.20 -4.33 17.00
N SER A 388 -2.78 -3.20 16.40
CA SER A 388 -3.58 -1.96 16.44
C SER A 388 -4.89 -2.09 15.67
N VAL A 389 -4.86 -2.76 14.50
CA VAL A 389 -6.05 -3.03 13.68
C VAL A 389 -7.00 -3.96 14.42
N LEU A 390 -6.50 -5.01 15.08
CA LEU A 390 -7.34 -5.90 15.89
C LEU A 390 -8.06 -5.13 17.00
N ILE A 391 -7.35 -4.31 17.77
CA ILE A 391 -7.95 -3.49 18.83
C ILE A 391 -9.05 -2.60 18.24
N HIS A 392 -8.78 -1.92 17.13
CA HIS A 392 -9.78 -1.10 16.43
C HIS A 392 -10.98 -1.92 15.92
N ALA A 393 -10.73 -3.08 15.34
CA ALA A 393 -11.74 -4.00 14.84
C ALA A 393 -12.62 -4.57 15.97
N SER A 394 -12.07 -4.82 17.16
CA SER A 394 -12.85 -5.28 18.32
C SER A 394 -13.95 -4.29 18.72
N HIS A 395 -13.64 -2.98 18.68
CA HIS A 395 -14.62 -1.92 18.94
C HIS A 395 -15.59 -1.72 17.77
N THR A 396 -15.11 -1.85 16.54
CA THR A 396 -15.91 -1.58 15.33
C THR A 396 -16.89 -2.70 15.01
N PHE A 397 -16.47 -3.96 15.19
CA PHE A 397 -17.23 -5.15 14.81
C PHE A 397 -17.71 -5.97 16.02
N GLY A 398 -17.37 -5.58 17.25
CA GLY A 398 -17.78 -6.29 18.47
C GLY A 398 -17.12 -7.66 18.63
N ILE A 399 -15.87 -7.82 18.14
CA ILE A 399 -15.15 -9.10 18.16
C ILE A 399 -14.34 -9.21 19.44
N GLU A 400 -14.43 -10.36 20.11
CA GLU A 400 -13.54 -10.74 21.20
C GLU A 400 -12.20 -11.24 20.63
N ILE A 401 -11.08 -10.63 21.03
CA ILE A 401 -9.74 -10.86 20.48
C ILE A 401 -8.73 -11.22 21.55
#